data_AF-A0A936Z8E1-F1
#
_entry.id   AF-A0A936Z8E1-F1
#
_cell.length_a   1.000
_cell.length_b   1.000
_cell.length_c   1.000
_cell.angle_alpha   90.00
_cell.angle_beta   90.00
_cell.angle_gamma   90.00
#
_symmetry.space_group_name_H-M   'P 1'
#
loop_
_entity.id
_entity.type
_entity.pdbx_description
1 polymer ?
#
loop_
_entity_poly.entity_id
_entity_poly.type
_entity_poly.pdbx_seq_one_letter_code
_entity_poly.pdbx_strand_id
1 'polypeptide(L)'
;MPNDIAIWKGPEGHVVPQSARSAKQILAYAQQLTPRDAQHIVKAFQSGSYEMVSGYVLKKSLAALKKQLAELGMEFIGEMLGRPDITEKSVPSAVITDFEAINLARELGVMNSTDAKRMMQTLEMLSHFEELAPEEAQEVEMSKEEAIICLRTCVQSVLGRADSAVSLQFVSFRSALESKTFKKDDIEVVKLIDSPYFFQRTTLSVLLAGLKTKTGAQFEHLVGNTAVIIPVLWPSLKGPERWSVGQSYAEVVSAGMAAAAKGLKTALLAVKGFDYVPESLRSSTFTAAANAVLAAHAGFQNFYNEPAAISALARLGTTIPWPAFPNCMSAVMAVALGNMYGVAFAAQPDAHALLDRLSDNQWDYYLNECLPRDRLIVQKLEADNPRQRWIEIASKYNLQDRNIKDQNVKKLVKASVEKKPSSIKAFAETIIKAIETP
;
A
#
# COMPACT_ATOMS: atom_id res chain seq x y z
N MET A 1 10.42 35.61 1.77
CA MET A 1 10.38 35.06 0.40
C MET A 1 9.31 33.99 0.38
N PRO A 2 8.43 33.91 -0.62
CA PRO A 2 7.49 32.79 -0.70
C PRO A 2 8.34 31.54 -0.94
N ASN A 3 8.29 30.59 0.00
CA ASN A 3 8.86 29.25 -0.22
C ASN A 3 8.04 28.61 -1.34
N ASP A 4 8.53 28.67 -2.57
CA ASP A 4 7.97 27.92 -3.68
C ASP A 4 7.98 26.44 -3.29
N ILE A 5 6.77 25.89 -3.09
CA ILE A 5 6.55 24.50 -2.77
C ILE A 5 6.79 23.72 -4.06
N ALA A 6 8.06 23.46 -4.39
CA ALA A 6 8.43 22.61 -5.50
C ALA A 6 8.03 21.16 -5.16
N ILE A 7 6.87 20.74 -5.68
CA ILE A 7 6.40 19.35 -5.70
C ILE A 7 7.35 18.55 -6.59
N TRP A 8 7.63 17.28 -6.27
CA TRP A 8 8.42 16.38 -7.12
C TRP A 8 7.65 16.01 -8.39
N LYS A 9 7.45 16.96 -9.29
CA LYS A 9 6.80 16.75 -10.58
C LYS A 9 7.80 16.24 -11.61
N GLY A 10 7.37 15.34 -12.48
CA GLY A 10 8.14 14.98 -13.67
C GLY A 10 8.27 16.17 -14.64
N PRO A 11 9.13 16.07 -15.67
CA PRO A 11 9.37 17.18 -16.58
C PRO A 11 8.10 17.54 -17.35
N GLU A 12 7.57 18.73 -17.08
CA GLU A 12 6.50 19.35 -17.85
C GLU A 12 7.11 20.23 -18.97
N GLY A 13 6.63 20.08 -20.20
CA GLY A 13 7.00 20.93 -21.34
C GLY A 13 7.75 20.25 -22.49
N HIS A 14 7.65 20.86 -23.67
CA HIS A 14 8.40 20.48 -24.88
C HIS A 14 9.73 21.23 -24.92
N VAL A 15 10.83 20.49 -24.96
CA VAL A 15 12.20 21.04 -25.07
C VAL A 15 12.46 21.45 -26.53
N VAL A 16 11.97 20.66 -27.49
CA VAL A 16 12.12 20.92 -28.91
C VAL A 16 10.81 21.52 -29.46
N PRO A 17 10.81 22.76 -29.98
CA PRO A 17 9.61 23.37 -30.53
C PRO A 17 9.16 22.65 -31.81
N GLN A 18 7.86 22.70 -32.10
CA GLN A 18 7.28 22.09 -33.31
C GLN A 18 7.81 22.72 -34.61
N SER A 19 8.29 23.97 -34.55
CA SER A 19 8.88 24.68 -35.68
C SER A 19 10.26 24.16 -36.10
N ALA A 20 10.99 23.44 -35.22
CA ALA A 20 12.31 22.90 -35.52
C ALA A 20 12.18 21.64 -36.39
N ARG A 21 12.28 21.74 -37.72
CA ARG A 21 12.05 20.63 -38.67
C ARG A 21 13.30 19.95 -39.20
N SER A 22 14.48 20.54 -39.03
CA SER A 22 15.75 19.96 -39.51
C SER A 22 16.59 19.38 -38.37
N ALA A 23 17.46 18.42 -38.69
CA ALA A 23 18.38 17.82 -37.72
C ALA A 23 19.23 18.88 -36.98
N LYS A 24 19.71 19.90 -37.69
CA LYS A 24 20.46 21.02 -37.11
C LYS A 24 19.62 21.85 -36.13
N GLN A 25 18.35 22.11 -36.44
CA GLN A 25 17.45 22.86 -35.55
C GLN A 25 17.09 22.06 -34.30
N ILE A 26 16.90 20.75 -34.42
CA ILE A 26 16.59 19.87 -33.28
C ILE A 26 17.79 19.76 -32.34
N LEU A 27 18.99 19.54 -32.89
CA LEU A 27 20.23 19.41 -32.10
C LEU A 27 20.63 20.68 -31.34
N ALA A 28 20.14 21.86 -31.75
CA ALA A 28 20.37 23.09 -31.02
C ALA A 28 19.82 23.05 -29.57
N TYR A 29 18.89 22.14 -29.30
CA TYR A 29 18.30 21.93 -27.98
C TYR A 29 18.94 20.77 -27.20
N ALA A 30 19.92 20.07 -27.77
CA ALA A 30 20.59 18.93 -27.12
C ALA A 30 21.71 19.41 -26.18
N GLN A 31 21.38 19.62 -24.92
CA GLN A 31 22.31 20.11 -23.89
C GLN A 31 23.37 19.09 -23.48
N GLN A 32 23.05 17.79 -23.57
CA GLN A 32 23.93 16.71 -23.12
C GLN A 32 24.88 16.18 -24.22
N LEU A 33 24.79 16.70 -25.45
CA LEU A 33 25.69 16.34 -26.54
C LEU A 33 26.87 17.31 -26.63
N THR A 34 28.05 16.78 -26.95
CA THR A 34 29.20 17.63 -27.24
C THR A 34 29.02 18.34 -28.60
N PRO A 35 29.64 19.51 -28.80
CA PRO A 35 29.60 20.19 -30.11
C PRO A 35 30.14 19.31 -31.25
N ARG A 36 31.11 18.46 -30.94
CA ARG A 36 31.68 17.48 -31.88
C ARG A 36 30.63 16.43 -32.28
N ASP A 37 29.93 15.84 -31.31
CA ASP A 37 28.88 14.85 -31.57
C ASP A 37 27.77 15.46 -32.44
N ALA A 38 27.31 16.67 -32.10
CA ALA A 38 26.28 17.37 -32.87
C ALA A 38 26.70 17.62 -34.33
N GLN A 39 27.95 18.01 -34.58
CA GLN A 39 28.47 18.20 -35.94
C GLN A 39 28.55 16.89 -36.72
N HIS A 40 28.98 15.79 -36.09
CA HIS A 40 29.02 14.47 -36.74
C HIS A 40 27.62 14.00 -37.11
N ILE A 41 26.64 14.15 -36.22
CA ILE A 41 25.24 13.80 -36.48
C ILE A 41 24.70 14.60 -37.67
N VAL A 42 24.93 15.91 -37.73
CA VAL A 42 24.47 16.74 -38.87
C VAL A 42 25.08 16.29 -40.19
N LYS A 43 26.40 16.00 -40.21
CA LYS A 43 27.09 15.55 -41.43
C LYS A 43 26.58 14.20 -41.91
N ALA A 44 26.46 13.22 -41.02
CA ALA A 44 25.96 11.89 -41.35
C ALA A 44 24.48 11.92 -41.78
N PHE A 45 23.69 12.82 -41.20
CA PHE A 45 22.30 13.02 -41.61
C PHE A 45 22.22 13.62 -43.02
N GLN A 46 23.12 14.56 -43.37
CA GLN A 46 23.17 15.15 -44.71
C GLN A 46 23.68 14.18 -45.78
N SER A 47 24.46 13.18 -45.40
CA SER A 47 24.92 12.11 -46.31
C SER A 47 23.91 10.98 -46.49
N GLY A 48 22.72 11.06 -45.90
CA GLY A 48 21.67 10.03 -46.01
C GLY A 48 21.90 8.80 -45.12
N SER A 49 22.83 8.83 -44.17
CA SER A 49 23.13 7.69 -43.29
C SER A 49 22.18 7.65 -42.08
N TYR A 50 20.89 7.39 -42.34
CA TYR A 50 19.80 7.59 -41.39
C TYR A 50 19.82 6.60 -40.21
N GLU A 51 20.02 5.32 -40.46
CA GLU A 51 20.09 4.24 -39.46
C GLU A 51 21.28 4.49 -38.53
N MET A 52 22.44 4.82 -39.10
CA MET A 52 23.66 5.12 -38.35
C MET A 52 23.47 6.32 -37.41
N VAL A 53 22.80 7.37 -37.89
CA VAL A 53 22.49 8.53 -37.07
C VAL A 53 21.51 8.16 -35.95
N SER A 54 20.42 7.49 -36.29
CA SER A 54 19.38 7.09 -35.35
C SER A 54 19.93 6.18 -34.25
N GLY A 55 20.70 5.15 -34.61
CA GLY A 55 21.36 4.25 -33.66
C GLY A 55 22.37 4.99 -32.76
N TYR A 56 23.18 5.88 -33.35
CA TYR A 56 24.16 6.66 -32.58
C TYR A 56 23.50 7.58 -31.55
N VAL A 57 22.45 8.30 -31.96
CA VAL A 57 21.72 9.25 -31.10
C VAL A 57 20.96 8.50 -30.02
N LEU A 58 20.30 7.39 -30.36
CA LEU A 58 19.60 6.55 -29.38
C LEU A 58 20.59 6.01 -28.33
N LYS A 59 21.73 5.46 -28.77
CA LYS A 59 22.78 4.95 -27.87
C LYS A 59 23.31 6.02 -26.92
N LYS A 60 23.56 7.24 -27.43
CA LYS A 60 23.96 8.38 -26.58
C LYS A 60 22.87 8.74 -25.57
N SER A 61 21.61 8.73 -25.99
CA SER A 61 20.47 9.02 -25.13
C SER A 61 20.31 7.99 -24.03
N LEU A 62 20.41 6.70 -24.34
CA LEU A 62 20.29 5.62 -23.38
C LEU A 62 21.48 5.58 -22.40
N ALA A 63 22.70 5.85 -22.88
CA ALA A 63 23.87 5.97 -22.01
C ALA A 63 23.73 7.14 -21.02
N ALA A 64 23.27 8.29 -21.50
CA ALA A 64 22.96 9.44 -20.65
C ALA A 64 21.87 9.12 -19.63
N LEU A 65 20.78 8.48 -20.06
CA LEU A 65 19.68 8.09 -19.18
C LEU A 65 20.13 7.12 -18.09
N LYS A 66 20.88 6.07 -18.44
CA LYS A 66 21.43 5.11 -17.47
C LYS A 66 22.38 5.78 -16.48
N LYS A 67 23.19 6.75 -16.93
CA LYS A 67 24.06 7.52 -16.06
C LYS A 67 23.25 8.36 -15.07
N GLN A 68 22.24 9.08 -15.55
CA GLN A 68 21.36 9.89 -14.70
C GLN A 68 20.59 9.03 -13.68
N LEU A 69 20.14 7.85 -14.09
CA LEU A 69 19.52 6.90 -13.17
C LEU A 69 20.52 6.44 -12.11
N ALA A 70 21.77 6.13 -12.48
CA ALA A 70 22.79 5.66 -11.56
C ALA A 70 23.18 6.69 -10.49
N GLU A 71 22.99 7.99 -10.74
CA GLU A 71 23.17 9.06 -9.74
C GLU A 71 22.20 8.93 -8.55
N LEU A 72 21.10 8.20 -8.72
CA LEU A 72 20.18 7.86 -7.63
C LEU A 72 20.73 6.77 -6.68
N GLY A 73 21.83 6.11 -7.07
CA GLY A 73 22.44 4.98 -6.35
C GLY A 73 22.08 3.64 -7.00
N MET A 74 23.10 2.80 -7.24
CA MET A 74 22.91 1.52 -7.92
C MET A 74 22.16 0.48 -7.08
N GLU A 75 22.36 0.47 -5.76
CA GLU A 75 21.55 -0.39 -4.86
C GLU A 75 20.07 -0.06 -4.95
N PHE A 76 19.73 1.23 -5.07
CA PHE A 76 18.34 1.66 -5.24
C PHE A 76 17.75 1.19 -6.57
N ILE A 77 18.52 1.25 -7.66
CA ILE A 77 18.09 0.65 -8.93
C ILE A 77 17.88 -0.86 -8.80
N GLY A 78 18.77 -1.56 -8.09
CA GLY A 78 18.62 -2.98 -7.75
C GLY A 78 17.32 -3.28 -7.03
N GLU A 79 17.00 -2.51 -5.98
CA GLU A 79 15.73 -2.62 -5.25
C GLU A 79 14.51 -2.41 -6.16
N MET A 80 14.55 -1.39 -7.03
CA MET A 80 13.43 -1.08 -7.94
C MET A 80 13.23 -2.13 -9.04
N LEU A 81 14.31 -2.75 -9.49
CA LEU A 81 14.27 -3.85 -10.46
C LEU A 81 13.98 -5.21 -9.79
N GLY A 82 13.90 -5.27 -8.46
CA GLY A 82 13.80 -6.54 -7.73
C GLY A 82 15.03 -7.43 -7.92
N ARG A 83 16.18 -6.81 -8.15
CA ARG A 83 17.44 -7.44 -8.56
C ARG A 83 18.54 -7.24 -7.50
N PRO A 84 18.70 -8.20 -6.58
CA PRO A 84 19.69 -8.10 -5.50
C PRO A 84 21.14 -8.25 -6.00
N ASP A 85 21.35 -8.65 -7.26
CA ASP A 85 22.66 -8.72 -7.92
C ASP A 85 23.27 -7.33 -8.21
N ILE A 86 22.45 -6.28 -8.25
CA ILE A 86 22.91 -4.92 -8.50
C ILE A 86 23.42 -4.30 -7.19
N THR A 87 24.72 -4.00 -7.16
CA THR A 87 25.41 -3.41 -6.01
C THR A 87 25.93 -2.01 -6.36
N GLU A 88 26.44 -1.26 -5.37
CA GLU A 88 27.07 0.05 -5.63
C GLU A 88 28.20 0.01 -6.67
N LYS A 89 28.88 -1.14 -6.82
CA LYS A 89 29.99 -1.31 -7.76
C LYS A 89 29.54 -1.69 -9.17
N SER A 90 28.26 -1.96 -9.37
CA SER A 90 27.73 -2.39 -10.66
C SER A 90 27.79 -1.27 -11.70
N VAL A 91 28.25 -1.60 -12.91
CA VAL A 91 28.34 -0.63 -14.01
C VAL A 91 26.95 -0.49 -14.66
N PRO A 92 26.33 0.72 -14.69
CA PRO A 92 24.95 0.90 -15.14
C PRO A 92 24.68 0.37 -16.55
N SER A 93 25.61 0.60 -17.49
CA SER A 93 25.47 0.17 -18.89
C SER A 93 25.54 -1.34 -19.07
N ALA A 94 26.15 -2.08 -18.13
CA ALA A 94 26.29 -3.53 -18.20
C ALA A 94 25.13 -4.25 -17.53
N VAL A 95 24.57 -3.68 -16.45
CA VAL A 95 23.56 -4.36 -15.63
C VAL A 95 22.14 -3.92 -15.92
N ILE A 96 21.93 -2.70 -16.44
CA ILE A 96 20.60 -2.16 -16.76
C ILE A 96 20.40 -2.28 -18.28
N THR A 97 19.37 -3.01 -18.69
CA THR A 97 18.94 -3.07 -20.10
C THR A 97 18.32 -1.74 -20.55
N ASP A 98 18.25 -1.50 -21.86
CA ASP A 98 17.66 -0.26 -22.38
C ASP A 98 16.16 -0.16 -22.08
N PHE A 99 15.46 -1.29 -22.11
CA PHE A 99 14.06 -1.39 -21.72
C PHE A 99 13.84 -1.08 -20.23
N GLU A 100 14.66 -1.65 -19.34
CA GLU A 100 14.63 -1.34 -17.90
C GLU A 100 14.90 0.15 -17.67
N ALA A 101 15.88 0.75 -18.36
CA ALA A 101 16.23 2.15 -18.20
C ALA A 101 15.08 3.09 -18.58
N ILE A 102 14.40 2.85 -19.72
CA ILE A 102 13.25 3.68 -20.14
C ILE A 102 12.08 3.52 -19.17
N ASN A 103 11.80 2.29 -18.71
CA ASN A 103 10.73 2.05 -17.73
C ASN A 103 11.04 2.70 -16.38
N LEU A 104 12.26 2.55 -15.86
CA LEU A 104 12.69 3.20 -14.63
C LEU A 104 12.58 4.72 -14.76
N ALA A 105 13.06 5.30 -15.86
CA ALA A 105 12.97 6.74 -16.07
C ALA A 105 11.53 7.25 -16.10
N ARG A 106 10.62 6.47 -16.70
CA ARG A 106 9.18 6.76 -16.69
C ARG A 106 8.61 6.70 -15.27
N GLU A 107 8.95 5.64 -14.55
CA GLU A 107 8.46 5.40 -13.19
C GLU A 107 8.98 6.48 -12.24
N LEU A 108 10.28 6.76 -12.27
CA LEU A 108 10.97 7.82 -11.51
C LEU A 108 10.53 9.24 -11.85
N GLY A 109 9.69 9.42 -12.88
CA GLY A 109 9.27 10.73 -13.34
C GLY A 109 10.40 11.53 -13.99
N VAL A 110 11.53 10.91 -14.34
CA VAL A 110 12.58 11.52 -15.19
C VAL A 110 12.06 11.73 -16.62
N MET A 111 11.09 10.90 -17.03
CA MET A 111 10.46 10.94 -18.34
C MET A 111 8.94 10.80 -18.20
N ASN A 112 8.16 11.57 -18.95
CA ASN A 112 6.70 11.39 -18.96
C ASN A 112 6.30 10.14 -19.76
N SER A 113 5.05 9.68 -19.59
CA SER A 113 4.55 8.45 -20.21
C SER A 113 4.58 8.48 -21.75
N THR A 114 4.39 9.65 -22.35
CA THR A 114 4.38 9.82 -23.81
C THR A 114 5.78 9.70 -24.39
N ASP A 115 6.74 10.41 -23.80
CA ASP A 115 8.15 10.38 -24.19
C ASP A 115 8.73 8.97 -23.98
N ALA A 116 8.34 8.28 -22.89
CA ALA A 116 8.75 6.90 -22.65
C ALA A 116 8.22 5.95 -23.72
N LYS A 117 6.95 6.08 -24.11
CA LYS A 117 6.37 5.27 -25.19
C LYS A 117 7.08 5.53 -26.53
N ARG A 118 7.38 6.80 -26.85
CA ARG A 118 8.11 7.16 -28.08
C ARG A 118 9.53 6.61 -28.08
N MET A 119 10.23 6.68 -26.94
CA MET A 119 11.57 6.10 -26.77
C MET A 119 11.55 4.58 -26.96
N MET A 120 10.58 3.87 -26.39
CA MET A 120 10.42 2.42 -26.61
C MET A 120 10.18 2.09 -28.08
N GLN A 121 9.27 2.80 -28.75
CA GLN A 121 9.04 2.60 -30.18
C GLN A 121 10.29 2.87 -31.02
N THR A 122 11.09 3.87 -30.66
CA THR A 122 12.35 4.18 -31.33
C THR A 122 13.38 3.07 -31.13
N LEU A 123 13.45 2.50 -29.93
CA LEU A 123 14.31 1.36 -29.61
C LEU A 123 13.90 0.12 -30.41
N GLU A 124 12.62 -0.23 -30.41
CA GLU A 124 12.08 -1.39 -31.15
C GLU A 124 12.29 -1.26 -32.65
N MET A 125 12.03 -0.07 -33.21
CA MET A 125 12.26 0.22 -34.64
C MET A 125 13.73 0.01 -35.01
N LEU A 126 14.66 0.54 -34.22
CA LEU A 126 16.09 0.41 -34.51
C LEU A 126 16.58 -1.03 -34.37
N SER A 127 16.14 -1.75 -33.34
CA SER A 127 16.44 -3.17 -33.21
C SER A 127 15.94 -3.97 -34.41
N HIS A 128 14.76 -3.66 -34.93
CA HIS A 128 14.27 -4.31 -36.15
C HIS A 128 15.20 -4.09 -37.36
N PHE A 129 15.62 -2.84 -37.62
CA PHE A 129 16.56 -2.55 -38.71
C PHE A 129 17.93 -3.19 -38.51
N GLU A 130 18.41 -3.33 -37.26
CA GLU A 130 19.67 -4.01 -36.93
C GLU A 130 19.59 -5.54 -37.12
N GLU A 131 18.39 -6.12 -37.00
CA GLU A 131 18.14 -7.57 -37.12
C GLU A 131 17.83 -8.04 -38.56
N LEU A 132 17.64 -7.11 -39.50
CA LEU A 132 17.34 -7.45 -40.90
C LEU A 132 18.42 -8.36 -41.51
N ALA A 133 17.99 -9.37 -42.26
CA ALA A 133 18.90 -10.21 -43.02
C ALA A 133 19.62 -9.39 -44.11
N PRO A 134 20.86 -9.74 -44.51
CA PRO A 134 21.62 -8.97 -45.50
C PRO A 134 20.92 -8.79 -46.86
N GLU A 135 20.00 -9.69 -47.20
CA GLU A 135 19.19 -9.64 -48.42
C GLU A 135 18.06 -8.60 -48.29
N GLU A 136 17.38 -8.56 -47.15
CA GLU A 136 16.30 -7.60 -46.85
C GLU A 136 16.84 -6.18 -46.60
N ALA A 137 18.01 -6.07 -45.96
CA ALA A 137 18.67 -4.79 -45.68
C ALA A 137 19.13 -4.03 -46.94
N GLN A 138 19.10 -4.67 -48.11
CA GLN A 138 19.36 -3.99 -49.39
C GLN A 138 18.12 -3.30 -49.96
N GLU A 139 16.92 -3.75 -49.59
CA GLU A 139 15.66 -3.24 -50.11
C GLU A 139 14.90 -2.38 -49.09
N VAL A 140 15.15 -2.59 -47.80
CA VAL A 140 14.46 -1.92 -46.70
C VAL A 140 15.44 -0.99 -45.97
N GLU A 141 15.28 0.31 -46.21
CA GLU A 141 16.07 1.38 -45.56
C GLU A 141 15.18 2.30 -44.71
N MET A 142 15.76 2.88 -43.67
CA MET A 142 15.10 3.86 -42.81
C MET A 142 14.92 5.18 -43.58
N SER A 143 13.70 5.69 -43.58
CA SER A 143 13.40 6.98 -44.19
C SER A 143 13.99 8.15 -43.39
N LYS A 144 14.15 9.28 -44.07
CA LYS A 144 14.56 10.54 -43.46
C LYS A 144 13.61 10.99 -42.35
N GLU A 145 12.31 10.79 -42.55
CA GLU A 145 11.24 11.16 -41.62
C GLU A 145 11.35 10.35 -40.32
N GLU A 146 11.59 9.04 -40.42
CA GLU A 146 11.82 8.16 -39.27
C GLU A 146 13.06 8.60 -38.48
N ALA A 147 14.16 8.92 -39.18
CA ALA A 147 15.38 9.39 -38.53
C ALA A 147 15.20 10.76 -37.84
N ILE A 148 14.42 11.69 -38.41
CA ILE A 148 14.06 12.95 -37.75
C ILE A 148 13.21 12.71 -36.50
N ILE A 149 12.26 11.76 -36.56
CA ILE A 149 11.40 11.41 -35.42
C ILE A 149 12.24 10.79 -34.30
N CYS A 150 13.17 9.89 -34.63
CA CYS A 150 14.13 9.31 -33.69
C CYS A 150 14.97 10.40 -33.02
N LEU A 151 15.62 11.25 -33.82
CA LEU A 151 16.44 12.36 -33.33
C LEU A 151 15.63 13.30 -32.42
N ARG A 152 14.41 13.69 -32.82
CA ARG A 152 13.54 14.53 -32.01
C ARG A 152 13.19 13.86 -30.70
N THR A 153 12.81 12.59 -30.73
CA THR A 153 12.42 11.84 -29.53
C THR A 153 13.57 11.77 -28.54
N CYS A 154 14.77 11.46 -29.00
CA CYS A 154 15.98 11.39 -28.18
C CYS A 154 16.32 12.74 -27.51
N VAL A 155 16.27 13.84 -28.28
CA VAL A 155 16.55 15.19 -27.74
C VAL A 155 15.44 15.66 -26.80
N GLN A 156 14.19 15.44 -27.15
CA GLN A 156 13.04 15.84 -26.36
C GLN A 156 12.95 15.09 -25.01
N SER A 157 13.28 13.80 -25.02
CA SER A 157 13.05 12.91 -23.87
C SER A 157 14.24 12.89 -22.91
N VAL A 158 15.47 12.98 -23.43
CA VAL A 158 16.71 12.84 -22.63
C VAL A 158 17.70 13.96 -22.93
N LEU A 159 18.26 14.02 -24.14
CA LEU A 159 19.48 14.81 -24.41
C LEU A 159 19.31 16.33 -24.26
N GLY A 160 18.09 16.84 -24.34
CA GLY A 160 17.79 18.26 -24.18
C GLY A 160 17.36 18.67 -22.77
N ARG A 161 17.16 17.71 -21.86
CA ARG A 161 16.81 17.99 -20.46
C ARG A 161 18.10 18.11 -19.64
N ALA A 162 18.17 19.14 -18.79
CA ALA A 162 19.23 19.22 -17.78
C ALA A 162 19.01 18.15 -16.69
N ASP A 163 20.09 17.77 -15.99
CA ASP A 163 20.02 16.84 -14.85
C ASP A 163 18.95 17.31 -13.86
N SER A 164 17.98 16.44 -13.57
CA SER A 164 16.78 16.84 -12.84
C SER A 164 17.09 17.07 -11.36
N ALA A 165 17.01 18.30 -10.86
CA ALA A 165 17.15 18.63 -9.43
C ALA A 165 16.19 17.83 -8.49
N VAL A 166 15.12 17.26 -9.06
CA VAL A 166 14.12 16.44 -8.36
C VAL A 166 14.70 15.10 -7.86
N SER A 167 15.60 14.47 -8.63
CA SER A 167 16.23 13.20 -8.22
C SER A 167 17.09 13.38 -6.96
N LEU A 168 17.89 14.45 -6.92
CA LEU A 168 18.74 14.79 -5.78
C LEU A 168 17.93 15.07 -4.50
N GLN A 169 16.80 15.76 -4.62
CA GLN A 169 15.92 16.02 -3.46
C GLN A 169 15.33 14.73 -2.90
N PHE A 170 14.88 13.81 -3.75
CA PHE A 170 14.36 12.52 -3.28
C PHE A 170 15.46 11.65 -2.65
N VAL A 171 16.67 11.65 -3.20
CA VAL A 171 17.82 10.95 -2.60
C VAL A 171 18.10 11.49 -1.20
N SER A 172 18.10 12.82 -1.03
CA SER A 172 18.28 13.43 0.30
C SER A 172 17.16 13.05 1.28
N PHE A 173 15.92 13.00 0.82
CA PHE A 173 14.78 12.55 1.62
C PHE A 173 14.93 11.08 2.03
N ARG A 174 15.38 10.21 1.12
CA ARG A 174 15.65 8.80 1.42
C ARG A 174 16.67 8.67 2.54
N SER A 175 17.80 9.37 2.44
CA SER A 175 18.81 9.37 3.51
C SER A 175 18.26 9.90 4.83
N ALA A 176 17.32 10.86 4.77
CA ALA A 176 16.64 11.38 5.94
C ALA A 176 15.70 10.35 6.61
N LEU A 177 15.12 9.41 5.87
CA LEU A 177 14.31 8.31 6.45
C LEU A 177 15.09 7.44 7.44
N GLU A 178 16.41 7.35 7.28
CA GLU A 178 17.30 6.56 8.14
C GLU A 178 18.00 7.41 9.22
N SER A 179 17.92 8.75 9.17
CA SER A 179 18.68 9.64 10.07
C SER A 179 17.81 10.60 10.89
N LYS A 180 16.51 10.69 10.60
CA LYS A 180 15.56 11.53 11.34
C LYS A 180 14.22 10.80 11.47
N THR A 181 13.55 10.98 12.60
CA THR A 181 12.14 10.58 12.76
C THR A 181 11.24 11.75 12.35
N PHE A 182 10.41 11.53 11.33
CA PHE A 182 9.48 12.52 10.79
C PHE A 182 8.20 12.63 11.62
N LYS A 183 7.58 13.80 11.55
CA LYS A 183 6.21 14.04 12.00
C LYS A 183 5.27 14.13 10.79
N LYS A 184 3.97 13.95 11.03
CA LYS A 184 2.94 14.01 9.98
C LYS A 184 2.94 15.34 9.23
N ASP A 185 3.25 16.44 9.92
CA ASP A 185 3.19 17.80 9.38
C ASP A 185 4.55 18.32 8.88
N ASP A 186 5.58 17.46 8.88
CA ASP A 186 6.88 17.81 8.31
C ASP A 186 6.74 18.07 6.81
N ILE A 187 7.39 19.13 6.31
CA ILE A 187 7.26 19.61 4.93
C ILE A 187 7.59 18.48 3.92
N GLU A 188 8.58 17.65 4.24
CA GLU A 188 9.01 16.53 3.42
C GLU A 188 7.92 15.45 3.30
N VAL A 189 7.18 15.19 4.39
CA VAL A 189 6.07 14.23 4.39
C VAL A 189 4.89 14.80 3.61
N VAL A 190 4.57 16.08 3.78
CA VAL A 190 3.53 16.75 2.99
C VAL A 190 3.85 16.72 1.51
N LYS A 191 5.11 17.02 1.13
CA LYS A 191 5.57 16.91 -0.26
C LYS A 191 5.41 15.50 -0.82
N LEU A 192 5.70 14.46 -0.03
CA LEU A 192 5.54 13.07 -0.45
C LEU A 192 4.08 12.71 -0.78
N ILE A 193 3.11 13.26 -0.04
CA ILE A 193 1.67 13.05 -0.30
C ILE A 193 1.28 13.58 -1.69
N ASP A 194 1.74 14.78 -2.03
CA ASP A 194 1.43 15.44 -3.30
C ASP A 194 2.34 14.97 -4.46
N SER A 195 3.33 14.12 -4.15
CA SER A 195 4.24 13.58 -5.15
C SER A 195 3.59 12.48 -5.98
N PRO A 196 4.04 12.27 -7.23
CA PRO A 196 3.64 11.14 -8.06
C PRO A 196 3.69 9.82 -7.30
N TYR A 197 2.75 8.92 -7.63
CA TYR A 197 2.57 7.62 -6.98
C TYR A 197 3.86 6.80 -6.84
N PHE A 198 4.77 6.94 -7.81
CA PHE A 198 6.07 6.30 -7.76
C PHE A 198 6.85 6.63 -6.48
N PHE A 199 6.99 7.90 -6.12
CA PHE A 199 7.77 8.29 -4.94
C PHE A 199 7.16 7.70 -3.67
N GLN A 200 5.84 7.66 -3.59
CA GLN A 200 5.11 7.04 -2.48
C GLN A 200 5.37 5.54 -2.38
N ARG A 201 5.28 4.83 -3.52
CA ARG A 201 5.58 3.40 -3.61
C ARG A 201 7.04 3.11 -3.24
N THR A 202 7.97 3.93 -3.73
CA THR A 202 9.38 3.78 -3.43
C THR A 202 9.68 4.02 -1.97
N THR A 203 9.16 5.10 -1.37
CA THR A 203 9.32 5.36 0.06
C THR A 203 8.80 4.19 0.90
N LEU A 204 7.66 3.60 0.49
CA LEU A 204 7.16 2.39 1.12
C LEU A 204 8.17 1.24 1.03
N SER A 205 8.67 0.93 -0.17
CA SER A 205 9.67 -0.12 -0.37
C SER A 205 10.92 0.08 0.50
N VAL A 206 11.43 1.33 0.58
CA VAL A 206 12.58 1.67 1.42
C VAL A 206 12.31 1.42 2.89
N LEU A 207 11.16 1.86 3.40
CA LEU A 207 10.79 1.63 4.80
C LEU A 207 10.70 0.12 5.09
N LEU A 208 10.01 -0.64 4.25
CA LEU A 208 9.82 -2.08 4.46
C LEU A 208 11.13 -2.87 4.36
N ALA A 209 12.02 -2.52 3.42
CA ALA A 209 13.35 -3.12 3.30
C ALA A 209 14.23 -2.74 4.49
N GLY A 210 14.25 -1.45 4.87
CA GLY A 210 15.06 -0.94 5.97
C GLY A 210 14.72 -1.58 7.32
N LEU A 211 13.43 -1.89 7.57
CA LEU A 211 13.01 -2.62 8.78
C LEU A 211 13.60 -4.03 8.89
N LYS A 212 14.07 -4.61 7.78
CA LYS A 212 14.65 -5.96 7.73
C LYS A 212 16.17 -5.95 7.73
N THR A 213 16.79 -4.90 7.19
CA THR A 213 18.23 -4.86 6.91
C THR A 213 19.03 -3.94 7.84
N LYS A 214 18.41 -2.89 8.39
CA LYS A 214 19.11 -1.86 9.18
C LYS A 214 19.10 -2.19 10.68
N THR A 215 20.09 -1.64 11.40
CA THR A 215 20.26 -1.84 12.85
C THR A 215 20.61 -0.52 13.55
N GLY A 216 20.57 -0.51 14.90
CA GLY A 216 20.92 0.66 15.70
C GLY A 216 19.99 1.86 15.49
N ALA A 217 20.55 3.07 15.52
CA ALA A 217 19.78 4.31 15.40
C ALA A 217 18.98 4.41 14.09
N GLN A 218 19.54 3.92 12.97
CA GLN A 218 18.85 3.93 11.68
C GLN A 218 17.56 3.11 11.73
N PHE A 219 17.60 1.95 12.39
CA PHE A 219 16.45 1.10 12.59
C PHE A 219 15.37 1.79 13.45
N GLU A 220 15.76 2.49 14.52
CA GLU A 220 14.80 3.22 15.37
C GLU A 220 14.07 4.32 14.60
N HIS A 221 14.80 5.09 13.76
CA HIS A 221 14.19 6.08 12.88
C HIS A 221 13.23 5.45 11.88
N LEU A 222 13.61 4.34 11.24
CA LEU A 222 12.75 3.61 10.30
C LEU A 222 11.48 3.07 10.94
N VAL A 223 11.55 2.54 12.16
CA VAL A 223 10.37 2.08 12.93
C VAL A 223 9.43 3.25 13.20
N GLY A 224 9.96 4.39 13.65
CA GLY A 224 9.16 5.59 13.88
C GLY A 224 8.53 6.13 12.60
N ASN A 225 9.32 6.22 11.53
CA ASN A 225 8.88 6.70 10.22
C ASN A 225 7.82 5.78 9.60
N THR A 226 7.93 4.46 9.77
CA THR A 226 6.90 3.50 9.35
C THR A 226 5.55 3.81 10.00
N ALA A 227 5.54 4.10 11.31
CA ALA A 227 4.31 4.40 12.05
C ALA A 227 3.66 5.74 11.65
N VAL A 228 4.42 6.66 11.04
CA VAL A 228 3.94 7.99 10.62
C VAL A 228 3.59 8.03 9.13
N ILE A 229 4.47 7.54 8.28
CA ILE A 229 4.39 7.69 6.81
C ILE A 229 3.36 6.72 6.21
N ILE A 230 3.33 5.45 6.64
CA ILE A 230 2.37 4.49 6.09
C ILE A 230 0.92 4.97 6.26
N PRO A 231 0.48 5.44 7.45
CA PRO A 231 -0.89 5.94 7.60
C PRO A 231 -1.22 7.14 6.73
N VAL A 232 -0.25 8.02 6.51
CA VAL A 232 -0.40 9.21 5.68
C VAL A 232 -0.53 8.86 4.19
N LEU A 233 0.24 7.87 3.72
CA LEU A 233 0.17 7.41 2.33
C LEU A 233 -0.97 6.42 2.08
N TRP A 234 -1.54 5.81 3.12
CA TRP A 234 -2.53 4.74 2.97
C TRP A 234 -3.69 5.05 2.00
N PRO A 235 -4.27 6.28 1.98
CA PRO A 235 -5.34 6.62 1.04
C PRO A 235 -4.92 6.55 -0.43
N SER A 236 -3.65 6.85 -0.76
CA SER A 236 -3.14 6.83 -2.12
C SER A 236 -2.58 5.47 -2.53
N LEU A 237 -2.15 4.63 -1.58
CA LEU A 237 -1.63 3.27 -1.84
C LEU A 237 -2.69 2.36 -2.50
N LYS A 238 -2.29 1.66 -3.57
CA LYS A 238 -3.10 0.65 -4.24
C LYS A 238 -3.01 -0.71 -3.53
N GLY A 239 -3.83 -1.66 -3.98
CA GLY A 239 -3.92 -3.01 -3.43
C GLY A 239 -2.56 -3.71 -3.25
N PRO A 240 -1.70 -3.80 -4.28
CA PRO A 240 -0.41 -4.49 -4.17
C PRO A 240 0.49 -3.93 -3.06
N GLU A 241 0.56 -2.61 -2.92
CA GLU A 241 1.35 -1.94 -1.90
C GLU A 241 0.79 -2.17 -0.49
N ARG A 242 -0.53 -2.14 -0.32
CA ARG A 242 -1.17 -2.47 0.96
C ARG A 242 -0.93 -3.93 1.36
N TRP A 243 -0.99 -4.86 0.41
CA TRP A 243 -0.60 -6.26 0.61
C TRP A 243 0.87 -6.41 0.98
N SER A 244 1.78 -5.64 0.37
CA SER A 244 3.20 -5.64 0.71
C SER A 244 3.46 -5.25 2.18
N VAL A 245 2.69 -4.29 2.72
CA VAL A 245 2.75 -3.93 4.15
C VAL A 245 2.32 -5.10 5.04
N GLY A 246 1.19 -5.72 4.74
CA GLY A 246 0.67 -6.85 5.53
C GLY A 246 1.56 -8.08 5.46
N GLN A 247 2.15 -8.36 4.30
CA GLN A 247 3.12 -9.42 4.10
C GLN A 247 4.41 -9.15 4.88
N SER A 248 4.94 -7.93 4.80
CA SER A 248 6.12 -7.53 5.58
C SER A 248 5.87 -7.63 7.08
N TYR A 249 4.66 -7.31 7.55
CA TYR A 249 4.28 -7.51 8.95
C TYR A 249 4.33 -9.00 9.35
N ALA A 250 3.79 -9.89 8.52
CA ALA A 250 3.82 -11.33 8.78
C ALA A 250 5.24 -11.90 8.81
N GLU A 251 6.10 -11.44 7.92
CA GLU A 251 7.52 -11.82 7.87
C GLU A 251 8.27 -11.40 9.13
N VAL A 252 8.14 -10.15 9.58
CA VAL A 252 8.85 -9.68 10.78
C VAL A 252 8.33 -10.33 12.06
N VAL A 253 7.05 -10.69 12.13
CA VAL A 253 6.47 -11.47 13.24
C VAL A 253 7.06 -12.88 13.24
N SER A 254 7.11 -13.53 12.08
CA SER A 254 7.65 -14.89 11.94
C SER A 254 9.16 -14.96 12.22
N ALA A 255 9.89 -13.90 11.88
CA ALA A 255 11.32 -13.75 12.16
C ALA A 255 11.62 -13.33 13.62
N GLY A 256 10.62 -13.08 14.46
CA GLY A 256 10.82 -12.65 15.85
C GLY A 256 11.33 -11.22 16.03
N MET A 257 11.23 -10.37 15.00
CA MET A 257 11.71 -8.98 15.02
C MET A 257 10.71 -8.06 15.73
N ALA A 258 10.66 -8.14 17.06
CA ALA A 258 9.63 -7.51 17.90
C ALA A 258 9.46 -6.00 17.66
N ALA A 259 10.55 -5.26 17.50
CA ALA A 259 10.49 -3.81 17.29
C ALA A 259 9.93 -3.43 15.90
N ALA A 260 10.32 -4.15 14.84
CA ALA A 260 9.77 -3.95 13.50
C ALA A 260 8.29 -4.33 13.44
N ALA A 261 7.93 -5.47 14.07
CA ALA A 261 6.55 -5.89 14.21
C ALA A 261 5.70 -4.85 14.95
N LYS A 262 6.25 -4.20 15.99
CA LYS A 262 5.57 -3.11 16.72
C LYS A 262 5.33 -1.90 15.82
N GLY A 263 6.34 -1.48 15.04
CA GLY A 263 6.20 -0.36 14.09
C GLY A 263 5.11 -0.59 13.06
N LEU A 264 5.15 -1.73 12.38
CA LEU A 264 4.16 -2.12 11.37
C LEU A 264 2.77 -2.33 11.95
N LYS A 265 2.66 -2.97 13.13
CA LYS A 265 1.38 -3.11 13.83
C LYS A 265 0.77 -1.74 14.15
N THR A 266 1.57 -0.79 14.61
CA THR A 266 1.11 0.57 14.93
C THR A 266 0.58 1.26 13.67
N ALA A 267 1.31 1.16 12.55
CA ALA A 267 0.87 1.69 11.27
C ALA A 267 -0.45 1.05 10.80
N LEU A 268 -0.55 -0.27 10.81
CA LEU A 268 -1.75 -1.02 10.38
C LEU A 268 -2.97 -0.68 11.25
N LEU A 269 -2.81 -0.56 12.57
CA LEU A 269 -3.90 -0.16 13.49
C LEU A 269 -4.38 1.28 13.29
N ALA A 270 -3.55 2.18 12.76
CA ALA A 270 -3.96 3.55 12.45
C ALA A 270 -4.91 3.62 11.25
N VAL A 271 -4.89 2.60 10.38
CA VAL A 271 -5.61 2.58 9.10
C VAL A 271 -6.55 1.39 8.93
N LYS A 272 -6.78 0.60 9.99
CA LYS A 272 -7.53 -0.66 9.94
C LYS A 272 -6.99 -1.62 8.87
N GLY A 273 -5.67 -1.67 8.74
CA GLY A 273 -4.96 -2.35 7.65
C GLY A 273 -4.82 -3.86 7.80
N PHE A 274 -5.31 -4.49 8.87
CA PHE A 274 -5.19 -5.95 9.03
C PHE A 274 -5.96 -6.75 7.98
N ASP A 275 -6.83 -6.11 7.18
CA ASP A 275 -7.49 -6.75 6.05
C ASP A 275 -6.50 -7.19 4.95
N TYR A 276 -5.27 -6.66 4.96
CA TYR A 276 -4.18 -7.02 4.03
C TYR A 276 -3.13 -7.96 4.66
N VAL A 277 -3.36 -8.44 5.89
CA VAL A 277 -2.48 -9.38 6.58
C VAL A 277 -2.92 -10.81 6.24
N PRO A 278 -1.99 -11.78 6.06
CA PRO A 278 -2.32 -13.18 5.83
C PRO A 278 -3.34 -13.72 6.85
N GLU A 279 -4.34 -14.45 6.36
CA GLU A 279 -5.55 -14.82 7.12
C GLU A 279 -5.25 -15.58 8.42
N SER A 280 -4.20 -16.41 8.45
CA SER A 280 -3.78 -17.15 9.65
C SER A 280 -3.34 -16.21 10.78
N LEU A 281 -2.44 -15.27 10.49
CA LEU A 281 -1.95 -14.28 11.44
C LEU A 281 -3.02 -13.24 11.77
N ARG A 282 -3.85 -12.86 10.79
CA ARG A 282 -5.00 -11.99 10.98
C ARG A 282 -5.97 -12.61 11.99
N SER A 283 -6.38 -13.86 11.76
CA SER A 283 -7.31 -14.59 12.64
C SER A 283 -6.78 -14.73 14.06
N SER A 284 -5.52 -15.17 14.22
CA SER A 284 -4.92 -15.31 15.56
C SER A 284 -4.83 -13.98 16.30
N THR A 285 -4.56 -12.88 15.60
CA THR A 285 -4.52 -11.54 16.19
C THR A 285 -5.91 -11.06 16.64
N PHE A 286 -6.94 -11.29 15.82
CA PHE A 286 -8.33 -10.98 16.20
C PHE A 286 -8.76 -11.81 17.42
N THR A 287 -8.47 -13.11 17.44
CA THR A 287 -8.76 -13.99 18.58
C THR A 287 -8.07 -13.52 19.86
N ALA A 288 -6.79 -13.14 19.78
CA ALA A 288 -6.06 -12.60 20.92
C ALA A 288 -6.66 -11.29 21.45
N ALA A 289 -7.06 -10.38 20.55
CA ALA A 289 -7.74 -9.14 20.93
C ALA A 289 -9.12 -9.39 21.57
N ALA A 290 -9.90 -10.31 21.02
CA ALA A 290 -11.18 -10.73 21.59
C ALA A 290 -11.02 -11.32 23.00
N ASN A 291 -10.02 -12.18 23.20
CA ASN A 291 -9.71 -12.73 24.52
C ASN A 291 -9.27 -11.65 25.51
N ALA A 292 -8.53 -10.63 25.05
CA ALA A 292 -8.16 -9.48 25.90
C ALA A 292 -9.39 -8.65 26.31
N VAL A 293 -10.37 -8.47 25.40
CA VAL A 293 -11.66 -7.83 25.73
C VAL A 293 -12.42 -8.64 26.78
N LEU A 294 -12.51 -9.96 26.60
CA LEU A 294 -13.18 -10.84 27.56
C LEU A 294 -12.49 -10.82 28.93
N ALA A 295 -11.17 -10.83 28.97
CA ALA A 295 -10.40 -10.72 30.20
C ALA A 295 -10.62 -9.37 30.90
N ALA A 296 -10.63 -8.27 30.14
CA ALA A 296 -10.95 -6.95 30.68
C ALA A 296 -12.37 -6.90 31.24
N HIS A 297 -13.33 -7.49 30.53
CA HIS A 297 -14.74 -7.56 30.91
C HIS A 297 -14.97 -8.37 32.20
N ALA A 298 -14.23 -9.45 32.40
CA ALA A 298 -14.31 -10.31 33.58
C ALA A 298 -13.52 -9.77 34.80
N GLY A 299 -12.67 -8.76 34.60
CA GLY A 299 -11.81 -8.21 35.65
C GLY A 299 -12.53 -7.27 36.63
N PHE A 300 -11.93 -7.05 37.80
CA PHE A 300 -12.50 -6.21 38.87
C PHE A 300 -12.79 -4.76 38.46
N GLN A 301 -11.97 -4.17 37.58
CA GLN A 301 -12.14 -2.81 37.06
C GLN A 301 -12.60 -2.82 35.60
N ASN A 302 -13.56 -3.69 35.26
CA ASN A 302 -13.99 -3.90 33.88
C ASN A 302 -14.42 -2.61 33.18
N PHE A 303 -15.22 -1.75 33.82
CA PHE A 303 -15.69 -0.52 33.19
C PHE A 303 -14.59 0.47 32.80
N TYR A 304 -13.46 0.42 33.51
CA TYR A 304 -12.29 1.23 33.20
C TYR A 304 -11.41 0.60 32.11
N ASN A 305 -11.30 -0.74 32.09
CA ASN A 305 -10.39 -1.47 31.20
C ASN A 305 -11.01 -1.85 29.84
N GLU A 306 -12.33 -2.06 29.78
CA GLU A 306 -13.07 -2.40 28.55
C GLU A 306 -12.83 -1.42 27.39
N PRO A 307 -12.85 -0.09 27.59
CA PRO A 307 -12.70 0.87 26.48
C PRO A 307 -11.40 0.67 25.69
N ALA A 308 -10.27 0.49 26.37
CA ALA A 308 -8.98 0.30 25.71
C ALA A 308 -8.93 -1.03 24.94
N ALA A 309 -9.48 -2.10 25.53
CA ALA A 309 -9.48 -3.42 24.92
C ALA A 309 -10.39 -3.49 23.68
N ILE A 310 -11.62 -2.97 23.76
CA ILE A 310 -12.56 -3.00 22.63
C ILE A 310 -12.07 -2.12 21.48
N SER A 311 -11.46 -0.97 21.80
CA SER A 311 -10.90 -0.08 20.78
C SER A 311 -9.76 -0.74 20.02
N ALA A 312 -8.91 -1.52 20.71
CA ALA A 312 -7.87 -2.30 20.07
C ALA A 312 -8.44 -3.33 19.08
N LEU A 313 -9.51 -4.05 19.45
CA LEU A 313 -10.22 -4.97 18.55
C LEU A 313 -10.84 -4.22 17.36
N ALA A 314 -11.51 -3.09 17.60
CA ALA A 314 -12.22 -2.31 16.59
C ALA A 314 -11.30 -1.66 15.53
N ARG A 315 -10.02 -1.47 15.88
CA ARG A 315 -8.98 -0.87 15.03
C ARG A 315 -8.19 -1.87 14.19
N LEU A 316 -8.36 -3.17 14.39
CA LEU A 316 -7.62 -4.19 13.62
C LEU A 316 -7.95 -4.10 12.12
N GLY A 317 -9.20 -4.29 11.76
CA GLY A 317 -9.65 -4.35 10.37
C GLY A 317 -11.05 -3.80 10.18
N THR A 318 -11.50 -3.77 8.93
CA THR A 318 -12.87 -3.40 8.59
C THR A 318 -13.84 -4.56 8.81
N THR A 319 -13.37 -5.80 8.60
CA THR A 319 -14.16 -7.04 8.74
C THR A 319 -13.47 -8.02 9.68
N ILE A 320 -14.25 -8.76 10.46
CA ILE A 320 -13.75 -9.84 11.33
C ILE A 320 -13.53 -11.11 10.50
N PRO A 321 -12.35 -11.75 10.56
CA PRO A 321 -12.08 -13.00 9.83
C PRO A 321 -12.92 -14.16 10.38
N TRP A 322 -13.41 -15.04 9.50
CA TRP A 322 -14.31 -16.14 9.86
C TRP A 322 -13.77 -17.04 10.98
N PRO A 323 -12.48 -17.45 11.00
CA PRO A 323 -11.96 -18.31 12.06
C PRO A 323 -11.97 -17.64 13.46
N ALA A 324 -11.86 -16.31 13.53
CA ALA A 324 -11.90 -15.57 14.80
C ALA A 324 -13.30 -15.03 15.14
N PHE A 325 -14.26 -15.18 14.23
CA PHE A 325 -15.58 -14.56 14.33
C PHE A 325 -16.33 -14.95 15.61
N PRO A 326 -16.40 -16.24 16.01
CA PRO A 326 -17.11 -16.62 17.24
C PRO A 326 -16.56 -15.89 18.48
N ASN A 327 -15.25 -15.93 18.68
CA ASN A 327 -14.59 -15.28 19.83
C ASN A 327 -14.80 -13.76 19.82
N CYS A 328 -14.67 -13.14 18.65
CA CYS A 328 -14.88 -11.69 18.51
C CYS A 328 -16.32 -11.31 18.82
N MET A 329 -17.30 -12.08 18.35
CA MET A 329 -18.71 -11.82 18.64
C MET A 329 -19.03 -11.97 20.11
N SER A 330 -18.53 -13.02 20.77
CA SER A 330 -18.68 -13.17 22.22
C SER A 330 -18.09 -11.97 22.97
N ALA A 331 -16.90 -11.50 22.57
CA ALA A 331 -16.26 -10.34 23.17
C ALA A 331 -17.06 -9.04 22.98
N VAL A 332 -17.49 -8.75 21.75
CA VAL A 332 -18.27 -7.55 21.43
C VAL A 332 -19.62 -7.55 22.14
N MET A 333 -20.31 -8.70 22.14
CA MET A 333 -21.60 -8.86 22.82
C MET A 333 -21.47 -8.76 24.34
N ALA A 334 -20.37 -9.26 24.93
CA ALA A 334 -20.14 -9.13 26.37
C ALA A 334 -20.05 -7.65 26.79
N VAL A 335 -19.35 -6.83 26.01
CA VAL A 335 -19.23 -5.37 26.25
C VAL A 335 -20.57 -4.67 25.99
N ALA A 336 -21.25 -4.96 24.88
CA ALA A 336 -22.53 -4.32 24.53
C ALA A 336 -23.65 -4.63 25.55
N LEU A 337 -23.70 -5.87 26.04
CA LEU A 337 -24.67 -6.28 27.06
C LEU A 337 -24.26 -5.83 28.47
N GLY A 338 -22.98 -5.56 28.70
CA GLY A 338 -22.45 -5.19 30.02
C GLY A 338 -22.68 -6.28 31.07
N ASN A 339 -22.84 -5.85 32.32
CA ASN A 339 -23.16 -6.72 33.44
C ASN A 339 -24.40 -6.22 34.19
N MET A 340 -24.74 -6.87 35.31
CA MET A 340 -25.90 -6.49 36.13
C MET A 340 -25.83 -5.06 36.67
N TYR A 341 -24.63 -4.50 36.86
CA TYR A 341 -24.44 -3.16 37.40
C TYR A 341 -24.51 -2.07 36.32
N GLY A 342 -24.11 -2.37 35.08
CA GLY A 342 -23.96 -1.32 34.07
C GLY A 342 -23.22 -1.75 32.81
N VAL A 343 -22.79 -0.73 32.06
CA VAL A 343 -21.93 -0.82 30.87
C VAL A 343 -20.77 0.15 31.02
N ALA A 344 -19.64 -0.16 30.37
CA ALA A 344 -18.58 0.82 30.17
C ALA A 344 -19.00 1.82 29.09
N PHE A 345 -19.44 3.02 29.47
CA PHE A 345 -19.93 4.04 28.52
C PHE A 345 -18.92 4.36 27.41
N ALA A 346 -17.63 4.45 27.73
CA ALA A 346 -16.59 4.72 26.75
C ALA A 346 -16.30 3.54 25.80
N ALA A 347 -16.75 2.32 26.14
CA ALA A 347 -16.59 1.12 25.30
C ALA A 347 -17.78 0.91 24.34
N GLN A 348 -18.96 1.45 24.67
CA GLN A 348 -20.19 1.23 23.89
C GLN A 348 -20.09 1.71 22.43
N PRO A 349 -19.51 2.89 22.12
CA PRO A 349 -19.40 3.34 20.72
C PRO A 349 -18.64 2.36 19.85
N ASP A 350 -17.52 1.82 20.33
CA ASP A 350 -16.69 0.87 19.58
C ASP A 350 -17.38 -0.50 19.46
N ALA A 351 -18.06 -0.98 20.51
CA ALA A 351 -18.83 -2.22 20.46
C ALA A 351 -19.99 -2.13 19.45
N HIS A 352 -20.78 -1.07 19.50
CA HIS A 352 -21.86 -0.86 18.53
C HIS A 352 -21.34 -0.62 17.12
N ALA A 353 -20.24 0.11 16.94
CA ALA A 353 -19.62 0.30 15.63
C ALA A 353 -19.10 -1.01 15.03
N LEU A 354 -18.78 -2.03 15.84
CA LEU A 354 -18.45 -3.37 15.36
C LEU A 354 -19.71 -4.15 14.96
N LEU A 355 -20.77 -4.09 15.77
CA LEU A 355 -22.06 -4.72 15.45
C LEU A 355 -22.72 -4.10 14.20
N ASP A 356 -22.59 -2.79 14.01
CA ASP A 356 -23.14 -2.05 12.86
C ASP A 356 -22.46 -2.42 11.52
N ARG A 357 -21.28 -3.04 11.55
CA ARG A 357 -20.57 -3.51 10.35
C ARG A 357 -20.98 -4.92 9.92
N LEU A 358 -21.73 -5.64 10.75
CA LEU A 358 -22.07 -7.03 10.48
C LEU A 358 -23.06 -7.12 9.32
N SER A 359 -22.70 -7.94 8.34
CA SER A 359 -23.61 -8.34 7.27
C SER A 359 -24.71 -9.28 7.77
N ASP A 360 -25.78 -9.38 7.00
CA ASP A 360 -26.88 -10.32 7.26
C ASP A 360 -26.38 -11.77 7.41
N ASN A 361 -25.46 -12.20 6.55
CA ASN A 361 -24.84 -13.53 6.62
C ASN A 361 -24.06 -13.76 7.92
N GLN A 362 -23.42 -12.71 8.46
CA GLN A 362 -22.69 -12.80 9.73
C GLN A 362 -23.64 -12.87 10.92
N TRP A 363 -24.77 -12.16 10.87
CA TRP A 363 -25.84 -12.31 11.86
C TRP A 363 -26.48 -13.70 11.83
N ASP A 364 -26.79 -14.21 10.63
CA ASP A 364 -27.30 -15.56 10.45
C ASP A 364 -26.32 -16.60 11.01
N TYR A 365 -25.04 -16.47 10.70
CA TYR A 365 -24.00 -17.36 11.24
C TYR A 365 -23.90 -17.24 12.77
N TYR A 366 -23.90 -16.02 13.32
CA TYR A 366 -23.86 -15.82 14.77
C TYR A 366 -25.04 -16.50 15.47
N LEU A 367 -26.26 -16.29 15.00
CA LEU A 367 -27.47 -16.82 15.62
C LEU A 367 -27.59 -18.35 15.52
N ASN A 368 -27.06 -18.96 14.46
CA ASN A 368 -27.17 -20.40 14.24
C ASN A 368 -25.99 -21.21 14.75
N GLU A 369 -24.77 -20.68 14.65
CA GLU A 369 -23.54 -21.46 14.88
C GLU A 369 -22.78 -21.00 16.12
N CYS A 370 -22.90 -19.73 16.52
CA CYS A 370 -22.18 -19.16 17.66
C CYS A 370 -23.04 -19.12 18.93
N LEU A 371 -24.15 -18.36 18.91
CA LEU A 371 -25.00 -18.09 20.08
C LEU A 371 -25.50 -19.37 20.79
N PRO A 372 -25.92 -20.45 20.09
CA PRO A 372 -26.33 -21.69 20.76
C PRO A 372 -25.21 -22.35 21.59
N ARG A 373 -23.95 -22.02 21.33
CA ARG A 373 -22.76 -22.57 22.01
C ARG A 373 -22.06 -21.54 22.90
N ASP A 374 -22.46 -20.28 22.82
CA ASP A 374 -21.86 -19.16 23.56
C ASP A 374 -22.46 -19.06 24.96
N ARG A 375 -21.96 -19.93 25.85
CA ARG A 375 -22.39 -19.98 27.25
C ARG A 375 -22.33 -18.61 27.94
N LEU A 376 -21.29 -17.83 27.69
CA LEU A 376 -21.10 -16.53 28.34
C LEU A 376 -22.25 -15.58 28.02
N ILE A 377 -22.58 -15.44 26.73
CA ILE A 377 -23.62 -14.52 26.30
C ILE A 377 -25.00 -15.02 26.72
N VAL A 378 -25.27 -16.31 26.58
CA VAL A 378 -26.58 -16.86 26.97
C VAL A 378 -26.80 -16.72 28.49
N GLN A 379 -25.78 -16.98 29.32
CA GLN A 379 -25.86 -16.77 30.78
C GLN A 379 -26.14 -15.31 31.16
N LYS A 380 -25.59 -14.34 30.43
CA LYS A 380 -25.89 -12.91 30.69
C LYS A 380 -27.37 -12.59 30.56
N LEU A 381 -28.10 -13.29 29.70
CA LEU A 381 -29.54 -13.05 29.48
C LEU A 381 -30.41 -13.47 30.68
N GLU A 382 -29.86 -14.20 31.66
CA GLU A 382 -30.54 -14.49 32.92
C GLU A 382 -30.69 -13.24 33.81
N ALA A 383 -29.75 -12.29 33.69
CA ALA A 383 -29.76 -11.04 34.44
C ALA A 383 -30.62 -9.96 33.75
N ASP A 384 -31.30 -9.14 34.56
CA ASP A 384 -32.30 -8.17 34.09
C ASP A 384 -31.72 -7.11 33.15
N ASN A 385 -30.65 -6.43 33.56
CA ASN A 385 -30.05 -5.34 32.79
C ASN A 385 -29.45 -5.79 31.45
N PRO A 386 -28.60 -6.83 31.38
CA PRO A 386 -28.13 -7.37 30.10
C PRO A 386 -29.27 -7.83 29.19
N ARG A 387 -30.32 -8.43 29.75
CA ARG A 387 -31.48 -8.89 28.96
C ARG A 387 -32.24 -7.72 28.32
N GLN A 388 -32.38 -6.59 29.00
CA GLN A 388 -32.98 -5.40 28.40
C GLN A 388 -32.15 -4.85 27.24
N ARG A 389 -30.82 -4.79 27.40
CA ARG A 389 -29.90 -4.38 26.32
C ARG A 389 -29.93 -5.36 25.14
N TRP A 390 -30.10 -6.65 25.41
CA TRP A 390 -30.31 -7.65 24.36
C TRP A 390 -31.60 -7.39 23.58
N ILE A 391 -32.70 -7.04 24.24
CA ILE A 391 -33.96 -6.66 23.57
C ILE A 391 -33.74 -5.46 22.64
N GLU A 392 -32.96 -4.46 23.08
CA GLU A 392 -32.59 -3.30 22.27
C GLU A 392 -31.77 -3.70 21.04
N ILE A 393 -30.74 -4.55 21.21
CA ILE A 393 -29.93 -5.10 20.11
C ILE A 393 -30.81 -5.89 19.13
N ALA A 394 -31.66 -6.79 19.64
CA ALA A 394 -32.54 -7.62 18.83
C ALA A 394 -33.50 -6.78 17.97
N SER A 395 -34.00 -5.68 18.53
CA SER A 395 -34.83 -4.71 17.83
C SER A 395 -34.03 -3.89 16.82
N LYS A 396 -32.84 -3.37 17.21
CA LYS A 396 -32.00 -2.53 16.35
C LYS A 396 -31.56 -3.23 15.06
N TYR A 397 -31.19 -4.51 15.16
CA TYR A 397 -30.66 -5.29 14.02
C TYR A 397 -31.71 -6.18 13.35
N ASN A 398 -33.00 -6.01 13.69
CA ASN A 398 -34.14 -6.78 13.17
C ASN A 398 -33.87 -8.29 13.18
N LEU A 399 -33.42 -8.83 14.31
CA LEU A 399 -32.96 -10.23 14.38
C LEU A 399 -34.07 -11.25 14.06
N GLN A 400 -35.34 -10.85 14.13
CA GLN A 400 -36.48 -11.70 13.75
C GLN A 400 -36.54 -12.02 12.25
N ASP A 401 -35.97 -11.17 11.39
CA ASP A 401 -35.99 -11.35 9.93
C ASP A 401 -34.86 -12.28 9.45
N ARG A 402 -34.04 -12.78 10.39
CA ARG A 402 -32.88 -13.63 10.14
C ARG A 402 -33.27 -15.08 9.93
N ASN A 403 -32.46 -15.80 9.18
CA ASN A 403 -32.71 -17.21 8.90
C ASN A 403 -32.24 -18.10 10.07
N ILE A 404 -33.06 -18.17 11.12
CA ILE A 404 -32.74 -18.94 12.33
C ILE A 404 -33.28 -20.37 12.23
N LYS A 405 -32.36 -21.33 12.21
CA LYS A 405 -32.61 -22.77 12.16
C LYS A 405 -32.79 -23.37 13.56
N ASP A 406 -32.02 -22.91 14.54
CA ASP A 406 -32.13 -23.39 15.92
C ASP A 406 -33.47 -22.94 16.55
N GLN A 407 -34.27 -23.91 17.00
CA GLN A 407 -35.61 -23.63 17.51
C GLN A 407 -35.61 -22.87 18.84
N ASN A 408 -34.61 -23.08 19.69
CA ASN A 408 -34.49 -22.38 20.96
C ASN A 408 -34.04 -20.93 20.74
N VAL A 409 -33.08 -20.70 19.85
CA VAL A 409 -32.67 -19.34 19.48
C VAL A 409 -33.81 -18.61 18.76
N LYS A 410 -34.55 -19.27 17.88
CA LYS A 410 -35.71 -18.67 17.20
C LYS A 410 -36.77 -18.19 18.20
N LYS A 411 -37.08 -19.02 19.21
CA LYS A 411 -37.98 -18.65 20.31
C LYS A 411 -37.42 -17.50 21.15
N LEU A 412 -36.13 -17.52 21.46
CA LEU A 412 -35.44 -16.47 22.19
C LEU A 412 -35.51 -15.13 21.46
N VAL A 413 -35.17 -15.09 20.18
CA VAL A 413 -35.21 -13.88 19.34
C VAL A 413 -36.64 -13.36 19.21
N LYS A 414 -37.62 -14.24 18.95
CA LYS A 414 -39.04 -13.85 18.91
C LYS A 414 -39.49 -13.21 20.23
N ALA A 415 -39.18 -13.84 21.36
CA ALA A 415 -39.49 -13.29 22.68
C ALA A 415 -38.79 -11.95 22.96
N SER A 416 -37.62 -11.73 22.33
CA SER A 416 -36.85 -10.48 22.44
C SER A 416 -37.54 -9.34 21.71
N VAL A 417 -38.02 -9.56 20.49
CA VAL A 417 -38.77 -8.54 19.73
C VAL A 417 -40.15 -8.27 20.34
N GLU A 418 -40.80 -9.30 20.89
CA GLU A 418 -42.05 -9.18 21.64
C GLU A 418 -41.86 -8.55 23.05
N LYS A 419 -40.62 -8.22 23.44
CA LYS A 419 -40.25 -7.63 24.74
C LYS A 419 -40.77 -8.44 25.94
N LYS A 420 -40.62 -9.76 25.89
CA LYS A 420 -41.05 -10.71 26.96
C LYS A 420 -39.85 -11.21 27.78
N PRO A 421 -39.37 -10.43 28.78
CA PRO A 421 -38.14 -10.75 29.51
C PRO A 421 -38.17 -12.12 30.23
N SER A 422 -39.31 -12.50 30.82
CA SER A 422 -39.43 -13.81 31.51
C SER A 422 -39.28 -14.98 30.55
N SER A 423 -39.80 -14.86 29.32
CA SER A 423 -39.66 -15.89 28.28
C SER A 423 -38.22 -15.98 27.76
N ILE A 424 -37.55 -14.84 27.57
CA ILE A 424 -36.13 -14.81 27.16
C ILE A 424 -35.27 -15.55 28.20
N LYS A 425 -35.49 -15.29 29.49
CA LYS A 425 -34.79 -16.00 30.59
C LYS A 425 -35.01 -17.51 30.50
N ALA A 426 -36.26 -17.97 30.38
CA ALA A 426 -36.58 -19.39 30.29
C ALA A 426 -35.93 -20.08 29.06
N PHE A 427 -35.91 -19.39 27.90
CA PHE A 427 -35.24 -19.93 26.70
C PHE A 427 -33.72 -19.92 26.83
N ALA A 428 -33.13 -18.90 27.46
CA ALA A 428 -31.70 -18.86 27.76
C ALA A 428 -31.28 -20.04 28.68
N GLU A 429 -32.03 -20.29 29.75
CA GLU A 429 -31.81 -21.45 30.64
C GLU A 429 -31.90 -22.78 29.88
N THR A 430 -32.81 -22.88 28.91
CA THR A 430 -32.96 -24.07 28.06
C THR A 430 -31.74 -24.28 27.16
N ILE A 431 -31.22 -23.20 26.57
CA ILE A 431 -30.01 -23.24 25.72
C ILE A 431 -28.80 -23.62 26.58
N ILE A 432 -28.65 -23.06 27.79
CA ILE A 432 -27.54 -23.40 28.70
C ILE A 432 -27.54 -24.89 29.05
N LYS A 433 -28.71 -25.45 29.37
CA LYS A 433 -28.84 -26.89 29.63
C LYS A 433 -28.41 -27.72 28.43
N ALA A 434 -28.79 -27.31 27.21
CA ALA A 434 -28.38 -28.00 25.99
C ALA A 434 -26.86 -27.93 25.74
N ILE A 435 -26.17 -26.86 26.16
CA ILE A 435 -24.70 -26.77 26.11
C ILE A 435 -24.04 -27.72 27.12
N GLU A 436 -24.68 -27.94 28.28
CA GLU A 436 -24.16 -28.79 29.36
C GLU A 436 -24.42 -30.28 29.15
N THR A 437 -25.28 -30.65 28.20
CA THR A 437 -25.57 -32.06 27.90
C THR A 437 -24.64 -32.52 26.76
N PRO A 438 -23.74 -33.50 26.99
CA PRO A 438 -22.72 -33.91 26.02
C PRO A 438 -23.27 -34.55 24.74
#